data_AF-B5W2R7-F1
#
_entry.id   AF-B5W2R7-F1
#
_cell.length_a   1.000
_cell.length_b   1.000
_cell.length_c   1.000
_cell.angle_alpha   90.00
_cell.angle_beta   90.00
_cell.angle_gamma   90.00
#
_symmetry.space_group_name_H-M   'P 1'
#
loop_
_entity.id
_entity.type
_entity.pdbx_description
1 polymer ?
#
loop_
_entity_poly.entity_id
_entity_poly.type
_entity_poly.pdbx_seq_one_letter_code
_entity_poly.pdbx_strand_id
1 'polypeptide(L)'
;MIKVGQLERLTQNRVIKLFQNHLVYTYLGNWKDRENNRNIEAEYLTQWLTGRGVEETLINKTIRELDKAAALAENQNLYDANKAVYRLLRYGVKVKRGRVNKLKPCG
;
A
#
# COMPACT_ATOMS: atom_id res chain seq x y z
N MET A 1 -17.36 -15.65 32.08
CA MET A 1 -17.57 -15.93 30.64
C MET A 1 -16.49 -15.17 29.86
N ILE A 2 -15.49 -15.86 29.32
CA ILE A 2 -14.42 -15.21 28.55
C ILE A 2 -15.04 -14.77 27.22
N LYS A 3 -15.17 -13.46 27.00
CA LYS A 3 -15.62 -12.93 25.71
C LYS A 3 -14.47 -13.09 24.73
N VAL A 4 -14.65 -13.89 23.69
CA VAL A 4 -13.64 -14.21 22.65
C VAL A 4 -12.87 -12.96 22.16
N GLY A 5 -13.55 -11.82 22.01
CA GLY A 5 -12.92 -10.55 21.61
C GLY A 5 -11.88 -9.98 22.60
N GLN A 6 -11.96 -10.29 23.90
CA GLN A 6 -10.93 -9.88 24.87
C GLN A 6 -9.61 -10.62 24.62
N LEU A 7 -9.67 -11.91 24.31
CA LEU A 7 -8.48 -12.73 24.05
C LEU A 7 -7.81 -12.36 22.72
N GLU A 8 -8.62 -12.11 21.68
CA GLU A 8 -8.12 -11.59 20.40
C GLU A 8 -7.44 -10.23 20.58
N ARG A 9 -8.07 -9.29 21.30
CA ARG A 9 -7.49 -7.96 21.53
C ARG A 9 -6.18 -8.01 22.32
N LEU A 10 -6.09 -8.88 23.32
CA LEU A 10 -4.83 -9.11 24.05
C LEU A 10 -3.74 -9.62 23.12
N THR A 11 -4.09 -10.51 22.18
CA THR A 11 -3.16 -11.05 21.18
C THR A 11 -2.71 -9.97 20.21
N GLN A 12 -3.65 -9.18 19.66
CA GLN A 12 -3.34 -8.03 18.81
C GLN A 12 -2.41 -7.03 19.51
N ASN A 13 -2.64 -6.70 20.78
CA ASN A 13 -1.79 -5.80 21.55
C ASN A 13 -0.36 -6.33 21.71
N ARG A 14 -0.18 -7.64 21.87
CA ARG A 14 1.16 -8.27 21.93
C ARG A 14 1.87 -8.17 20.58
N VAL A 15 1.16 -8.40 19.48
CA VAL A 15 1.69 -8.25 18.12
C VAL A 15 2.08 -6.80 17.85
N ILE A 16 1.22 -5.83 18.19
CA ILE A 16 1.52 -4.40 18.04
C ILE A 16 2.81 -4.04 18.79
N LYS A 17 2.94 -4.45 20.06
CA LYS A 17 4.16 -4.22 20.85
C LYS A 17 5.40 -4.86 20.22
N LEU A 18 5.29 -6.06 19.64
CA LEU A 18 6.39 -6.71 18.94
C LEU A 18 6.86 -5.86 17.75
N PHE A 19 5.93 -5.44 16.90
CA PHE A 19 6.23 -4.65 15.71
C PHE A 19 6.82 -3.27 16.07
N GLN A 20 6.27 -2.60 17.09
CA GLN A 20 6.78 -1.29 17.53
C GLN A 20 8.15 -1.38 18.20
N ASN A 21 8.29 -2.27 19.20
CA ASN A 21 9.45 -2.22 20.08
C ASN A 21 10.67 -2.98 19.53
N HIS A 22 10.44 -4.04 18.74
CA HIS A 22 11.52 -4.89 18.25
C HIS A 22 11.81 -4.69 16.77
N LEU A 23 10.78 -4.36 15.98
CA LEU A 23 10.93 -4.20 14.53
C LEU A 23 10.87 -2.72 14.09
N VAL A 24 10.65 -1.79 15.03
CA VAL A 24 10.66 -0.34 14.82
C VAL A 24 9.62 0.12 13.79
N TYR A 25 8.48 -0.57 13.72
CA TYR A 25 7.35 -0.15 12.88
C TYR A 25 6.53 0.94 13.56
N THR A 26 6.11 1.92 12.76
CA THR A 26 5.17 2.95 13.22
C THR A 26 3.76 2.35 13.31
N TYR A 27 3.14 2.46 14.48
CA TYR A 27 1.76 2.05 14.67
C TYR A 27 0.82 3.20 14.25
N LEU A 28 0.01 2.95 13.22
CA LEU A 28 -0.91 3.94 12.65
C LEU A 28 -2.29 3.99 13.34
N GLY A 29 -2.45 3.26 14.45
CA GLY A 29 -3.72 3.16 15.18
C GLY A 29 -4.55 1.94 14.79
N ASN A 30 -5.78 1.88 15.31
CA ASN A 30 -6.73 0.80 15.04
C ASN A 30 -7.74 1.25 13.99
N TRP A 31 -7.74 0.63 12.82
CA TRP A 31 -8.60 1.02 11.69
C TRP A 31 -9.78 0.08 11.44
N LYS A 32 -10.17 -0.77 12.42
CA LYS A 32 -11.23 -1.77 12.20
C LYS A 32 -12.55 -1.15 11.71
N ASP A 33 -12.91 0.02 12.23
CA ASP A 33 -14.19 0.72 11.95
C ASP A 33 -14.00 1.94 11.03
N ARG A 34 -12.83 2.07 10.37
CA ARG A 34 -12.55 3.21 9.49
C ARG A 34 -13.31 3.05 8.17
N GLU A 35 -13.98 4.10 7.74
CA GLU A 35 -14.57 4.17 6.40
C GLU A 35 -13.47 4.06 5.32
N ASN A 36 -13.77 3.38 4.21
CA ASN A 36 -12.81 3.13 3.12
C ASN A 36 -11.53 2.38 3.58
N ASN A 37 -11.69 1.36 4.43
CA ASN A 37 -10.58 0.49 4.82
C ASN A 37 -10.00 -0.24 3.60
N ARG A 38 -8.73 0.02 3.28
CA ARG A 38 -8.02 -0.54 2.12
C ARG A 38 -6.70 -1.16 2.56
N ASN A 39 -6.23 -2.09 1.75
CA ASN A 39 -4.93 -2.75 1.95
C ASN A 39 -3.74 -1.87 1.52
N ILE A 40 -3.97 -0.90 0.62
CA ILE A 40 -2.97 0.03 0.12
C ILE A 40 -3.41 1.45 0.48
N GLU A 41 -2.64 2.10 1.35
CA GLU A 41 -2.85 3.49 1.74
C GLU A 41 -2.02 4.41 0.84
N ALA A 42 -2.64 4.92 -0.21
CA ALA A 42 -1.96 5.73 -1.23
C ALA A 42 -1.29 6.99 -0.65
N GLU A 43 -1.90 7.63 0.36
CA GLU A 43 -1.37 8.84 0.99
C GLU A 43 -0.04 8.59 1.70
N TYR A 44 0.02 7.59 2.59
CA TYR A 44 1.24 7.23 3.30
C TYR A 44 2.34 6.75 2.34
N LEU A 45 1.98 5.95 1.32
CA LEU A 45 2.93 5.50 0.31
C LEU A 45 3.48 6.68 -0.51
N THR A 46 2.62 7.63 -0.88
CA THR A 46 3.03 8.85 -1.60
C THR A 46 4.00 9.67 -0.77
N GLN A 47 3.66 9.97 0.49
CA GLN A 47 4.54 10.73 1.39
C GLN A 47 5.90 10.06 1.55
N TRP A 48 5.92 8.75 1.77
CA TRP A 48 7.16 7.99 1.90
C TRP A 48 8.01 8.01 0.63
N LEU A 49 7.41 7.81 -0.55
CA LEU A 49 8.12 7.85 -1.83
C LEU A 49 8.64 9.26 -2.16
N THR A 50 7.86 10.30 -1.87
CA THR A 50 8.27 11.70 -2.03
C THR A 50 9.46 12.03 -1.13
N GLY A 51 9.45 11.57 0.13
CA GLY A 51 10.59 11.72 1.05
C GLY A 51 11.87 11.03 0.56
N ARG A 52 11.76 10.08 -0.37
CA ARG A 52 12.90 9.42 -1.04
C ARG A 52 13.32 10.10 -2.35
N GLY A 53 12.69 11.21 -2.73
CA GLY A 53 12.99 11.94 -3.95
C GLY A 53 12.41 11.31 -5.23
N VAL A 54 11.41 10.42 -5.11
CA VAL A 54 10.74 9.84 -6.27
C VAL A 54 9.83 10.89 -6.90
N GLU A 55 9.87 10.99 -8.23
CA GLU A 55 9.08 11.98 -8.96
C GLU A 55 7.58 11.63 -8.94
N GLU A 56 6.73 12.64 -8.80
CA GLU A 56 5.27 12.50 -8.66
C GLU A 56 4.63 11.66 -9.77
N THR A 57 5.05 11.81 -11.03
CA THR A 57 4.47 11.00 -12.12
C THR A 57 4.83 9.52 -12.01
N LEU A 58 5.98 9.17 -11.41
CA LEU A 58 6.34 7.79 -11.13
C LEU A 58 5.56 7.25 -9.94
N ILE A 59 5.35 8.06 -8.89
CA ILE A 59 4.53 7.69 -7.73
C ILE A 59 3.10 7.36 -8.19
N ASN A 60 2.47 8.27 -8.94
CA ASN A 60 1.12 8.10 -9.44
C ASN A 60 0.96 6.85 -10.32
N LYS A 61 1.96 6.56 -11.16
CA LYS A 61 1.96 5.31 -11.95
C LYS A 61 2.13 4.08 -11.08
N THR A 62 3.03 4.10 -10.11
CA THR A 62 3.25 2.99 -9.17
C THR A 62 1.98 2.66 -8.39
N ILE A 63 1.30 3.66 -7.85
CA ILE A 63 0.05 3.46 -7.10
C ILE A 63 -1.02 2.84 -8.00
N ARG A 64 -1.17 3.32 -9.23
CA ARG A 64 -2.10 2.73 -10.20
C ARG A 64 -1.81 1.26 -10.50
N GLU A 65 -0.54 0.87 -10.64
CA GLU A 65 -0.18 -0.53 -10.88
C GLU A 65 -0.44 -1.41 -9.65
N LEU A 66 -0.21 -0.88 -8.44
CA LEU A 66 -0.55 -1.58 -7.19
C LEU A 66 -2.07 -1.75 -7.03
N ASP A 67 -2.85 -0.71 -7.30
CA ASP A 67 -4.32 -0.75 -7.25
C ASP A 67 -4.88 -1.77 -8.24
N LYS A 68 -4.35 -1.81 -9.47
CA LYS A 68 -4.74 -2.81 -10.47
C LYS A 68 -4.39 -4.23 -10.03
N ALA A 69 -3.23 -4.44 -9.42
CA ALA A 69 -2.81 -5.75 -8.93
C ALA A 69 -3.64 -6.23 -7.73
N ALA A 70 -4.11 -5.29 -6.90
CA ALA A 70 -4.94 -5.56 -5.74
C ALA A 70 -6.44 -5.71 -6.07
N ALA A 71 -6.87 -5.30 -7.26
CA ALA A 71 -8.27 -5.38 -7.67
C ALA A 71 -8.73 -6.84 -7.82
N LEU A 72 -9.87 -7.17 -7.21
CA LEU A 72 -10.54 -8.45 -7.40
C LEU A 72 -11.58 -8.29 -8.52
N ALA A 73 -11.23 -8.67 -9.75
CA ALA A 73 -12.20 -8.78 -10.83
C ALA A 73 -13.09 -10.02 -10.62
N GLU A 74 -14.29 -10.05 -11.22
CA GLU A 74 -15.26 -11.16 -11.08
C GLU A 74 -14.68 -12.56 -11.36
N ASN A 75 -13.64 -12.64 -12.20
CA ASN A 75 -12.98 -13.89 -12.60
C ASN A 75 -11.58 -14.09 -11.97
N GLN A 76 -11.14 -13.23 -11.05
CA GLN A 76 -9.86 -13.35 -10.36
C GLN A 76 -10.07 -13.78 -8.91
N ASN A 77 -9.32 -14.80 -8.48
CA ASN A 77 -9.34 -15.23 -7.09
C ASN A 77 -8.37 -14.39 -6.23
N LEU A 78 -8.56 -14.45 -4.91
CA LEU A 78 -7.73 -13.76 -3.92
C LEU A 78 -6.24 -14.12 -4.01
N TYR A 79 -5.94 -15.37 -4.39
CA TYR A 79 -4.56 -15.82 -4.54
C TYR A 79 -3.85 -15.10 -5.70
N ASP A 80 -4.51 -14.92 -6.84
CA ASP A 80 -3.93 -14.27 -8.01
C ASP A 80 -3.68 -12.78 -7.77
N ALA A 81 -4.61 -12.08 -7.11
CA ALA A 81 -4.41 -10.69 -6.69
C ALA A 81 -3.22 -10.56 -5.72
N ASN A 82 -3.16 -11.40 -4.67
CA ASN A 82 -2.04 -11.40 -3.73
C ASN A 82 -0.70 -11.74 -4.40
N LYS A 83 -0.70 -12.69 -5.34
CA LYS A 83 0.49 -13.06 -6.12
C LYS A 83 0.96 -11.92 -7.03
N ALA A 84 0.03 -11.18 -7.64
CA ALA A 84 0.35 -10.02 -8.46
C ALA A 84 0.99 -8.91 -7.61
N VAL A 85 0.37 -8.56 -6.46
CA VAL A 85 0.93 -7.58 -5.52
C VAL A 85 2.31 -8.01 -5.02
N TYR A 86 2.47 -9.27 -4.60
CA TYR A 86 3.76 -9.79 -4.15
C TYR A 86 4.86 -9.67 -5.21
N ARG A 87 4.55 -9.94 -6.48
CA ARG A 87 5.51 -9.77 -7.58
C ARG A 87 5.96 -8.32 -7.71
N LEU A 88 5.05 -7.35 -7.58
CA LEU A 88 5.40 -5.93 -7.62
C LEU A 88 6.31 -5.52 -6.44
N LEU A 89 6.06 -6.04 -5.25
CA LEU A 89 6.90 -5.79 -4.07
C LEU A 89 8.29 -6.45 -4.19
N ARG A 90 8.36 -7.68 -4.70
CA ARG A 90 9.59 -8.47 -4.81
C ARG A 90 10.51 -7.99 -5.92
N TYR A 91 9.95 -7.62 -7.08
CA TYR A 91 10.71 -7.30 -8.30
C TYR A 91 10.66 -5.83 -8.70
N GLY A 92 9.89 -5.01 -7.97
CA GLY A 92 9.68 -3.61 -8.28
C GLY A 92 8.66 -3.37 -9.38
N VAL A 93 8.13 -2.14 -9.40
CA VAL A 93 7.15 -1.70 -10.39
C VAL A 93 7.89 -1.06 -11.58
N LYS A 94 7.69 -1.62 -12.78
CA LYS A 94 8.36 -1.16 -14.01
C LYS A 94 7.63 0.00 -14.66
N VAL A 95 7.77 1.20 -14.10
CA VAL A 95 7.18 2.44 -14.64
C VAL A 95 8.25 3.33 -15.27
N LYS A 96 7.96 3.89 -16.44
CA LYS A 96 8.83 4.83 -17.14
C LYS A 96 8.30 6.25 -16.99
N ARG A 97 9.22 7.23 -16.95
CA ARG A 97 8.87 8.65 -17.05
C ARG A 97 8.10 8.89 -18.35
N GLY A 98 6.98 9.60 -18.27
CA GLY A 98 6.29 10.02 -19.49
C GLY A 98 7.17 10.99 -20.26
N ARG A 99 7.19 10.92 -21.59
CA ARG A 99 7.71 12.05 -22.38
C ARG A 99 6.77 13.23 -22.15
N VAL A 100 7.25 14.27 -21.48
CA VAL A 100 6.60 15.58 -21.56
C VAL A 100 6.84 16.04 -22.99
N ASN A 101 5.84 15.94 -23.87
CA ASN A 101 5.87 16.66 -25.13
C ASN A 101 5.91 18.15 -24.75
N LYS A 102 7.10 18.74 -24.72
CA LYS A 102 7.22 20.18 -24.78
C LYS A 102 6.56 20.58 -26.09
N LEU A 103 5.38 21.19 -26.01
CA LEU A 103 4.78 21.90 -27.14
C LEU A 103 5.89 22.76 -27.74
N LYS A 104 6.21 22.52 -29.02
CA LYS A 104 7.05 23.46 -29.77
C LYS A 104 6.35 24.82 -29.68
N PRO A 105 7.01 25.89 -29.23
CA PRO A 105 6.45 27.22 -29.41
C PRO A 105 6.35 27.45 -30.93
N CYS A 106 5.14 27.77 -31.39
CA CYS A 106 4.97 28.38 -32.70
C CYS A 106 5.42 29.84 -32.55
N GLY A 107 6.47 30.23 -33.28
CA GLY A 107 7.05 31.56 -33.27
C GLY A 107 8.49 31.53 -33.76
#